data_AF-A0A367EHG1-F1
#
_entry.id   AF-A0A367EHG1-F1
#
_cell.length_a   1.000
_cell.length_b   1.000
_cell.length_c   1.000
_cell.angle_alpha   90.00
_cell.angle_beta   90.00
_cell.angle_gamma   90.00
#
_symmetry.space_group_name_H-M   'P 1'
#
loop_
_entity.id
_entity.type
_entity.pdbx_description
1 polymer ?
#
loop_
_entity_poly.entity_id
_entity_poly.type
_entity_poly.pdbx_seq_one_letter_code
_entity_poly.pdbx_strand_id
1 'polypeptide(L)'
;MMARRRDTTWHEAFLHLVEGGVTFKAAVGKLGVSPATLNKHFQADHAFRARARRGRARRLHGPAPDTSWHPRLPPLLAAGLSIHQAAKRIGKSPITVRNHLKWFPDLRTAVNSAVGEGAGVESASRG
;
A
#
# COMPACT_ATOMS: atom_id res chain seq x y z
N MET A 1 23.28 8.85 -40.40
CA MET A 1 23.53 8.32 -39.04
C MET A 1 22.45 7.32 -38.69
N MET A 2 22.76 6.02 -38.66
CA MET A 2 21.78 5.01 -38.26
C MET A 2 21.51 5.14 -36.76
N ALA A 3 20.27 5.43 -36.38
CA ALA A 3 19.85 5.37 -34.99
C ALA A 3 20.04 3.92 -34.50
N ARG A 4 21.09 3.68 -33.70
CA ARG A 4 21.28 2.41 -32.99
C ARG A 4 19.96 2.10 -32.28
N ARG A 5 19.22 1.10 -32.75
CA ARG A 5 18.05 0.59 -32.05
C ARG A 5 18.52 0.23 -30.65
N ARG A 6 18.00 0.94 -29.66
CA ARG A 6 18.32 0.67 -28.26
C ARG A 6 17.79 -0.72 -27.95
N ASP A 7 18.62 -1.57 -27.37
CA ASP A 7 18.20 -2.90 -26.95
C ASP A 7 17.18 -2.77 -25.81
N THR A 8 15.92 -3.08 -26.11
CA THR A 8 14.79 -3.06 -25.16
C THR A 8 14.35 -4.46 -24.75
N THR A 9 15.06 -5.52 -25.17
CA THR A 9 14.66 -6.91 -24.91
C THR A 9 14.61 -7.25 -23.42
N TRP A 10 15.39 -6.55 -22.61
CA TRP A 10 15.45 -6.72 -21.16
C TRP A 10 14.37 -5.91 -20.40
N HIS A 11 13.58 -5.05 -21.06
CA HIS A 11 12.63 -4.15 -20.39
C HIS A 11 11.51 -4.90 -19.67
N GLU A 12 10.90 -5.88 -20.32
CA GLU A 12 9.83 -6.67 -19.70
C GLU A 12 10.35 -7.50 -18.53
N ALA A 13 11.49 -8.18 -18.71
CA ALA A 13 12.14 -8.94 -17.64
C ALA A 13 12.51 -8.03 -16.45
N PHE A 14 12.97 -6.81 -16.71
CA PHE A 14 13.25 -5.82 -15.68
C PHE A 14 11.98 -5.40 -14.93
N LEU A 15 10.89 -5.11 -15.66
CA LEU A 15 9.62 -4.78 -15.03
C LEU A 15 9.10 -5.94 -14.18
N HIS A 16 9.16 -7.18 -14.67
CA HIS A 16 8.79 -8.37 -13.89
C HIS A 16 9.63 -8.54 -12.63
N LEU A 17 10.94 -8.34 -12.70
CA LEU A 17 11.81 -8.38 -11.51
C LEU A 17 11.44 -7.29 -10.51
N VAL A 18 11.17 -6.08 -11.00
CA VAL A 18 10.78 -4.94 -10.16
C VAL A 18 9.39 -5.13 -9.54
N GLU A 19 8.43 -5.66 -10.29
CA GLU A 19 7.09 -6.02 -9.82
C GLU A 19 7.15 -7.18 -8.81
N GLY A 20 8.07 -8.14 -9.01
CA GLY A 20 8.42 -9.18 -8.05
C GLY A 20 9.25 -8.70 -6.85
N GLY A 21 9.47 -7.38 -6.72
CA GLY A 21 10.07 -6.76 -5.55
C GLY A 21 11.60 -6.67 -5.55
N VAL A 22 12.27 -7.02 -6.65
CA VAL A 22 13.72 -6.87 -6.80
C VAL A 22 14.07 -5.39 -6.94
N THR A 23 15.10 -4.93 -6.21
CA THR A 23 15.56 -3.53 -6.30
C THR A 23 16.09 -3.24 -7.70
N PHE A 24 16.05 -1.98 -8.14
CA PHE A 24 16.58 -1.64 -9.48
C PHE A 24 18.04 -2.07 -9.64
N LYS A 25 18.87 -1.88 -8.60
CA LYS A 25 20.28 -2.30 -8.60
C LYS A 25 20.42 -3.82 -8.77
N ALA A 26 19.63 -4.61 -8.05
CA ALA A 26 19.66 -6.06 -8.17
C ALA A 26 19.05 -6.56 -9.49
N ALA A 27 18.00 -5.91 -9.99
CA ALA A 27 17.34 -6.27 -11.24
C ALA A 27 18.27 -6.03 -12.44
N VAL A 28 18.96 -4.89 -12.50
CA VAL A 28 19.95 -4.66 -13.56
C VAL A 28 21.15 -5.61 -13.44
N GLY A 29 21.58 -5.93 -12.21
CA GLY A 29 22.63 -6.92 -11.98
C GLY A 29 22.27 -8.32 -12.48
N LYS A 30 21.02 -8.76 -12.29
CA LYS A 30 20.52 -10.06 -12.80
C LYS A 30 20.41 -10.11 -14.32
N LEU A 31 20.16 -8.97 -14.96
CA LEU A 31 19.98 -8.86 -16.41
C LEU A 31 21.28 -8.52 -17.14
N GLY A 32 22.41 -8.39 -16.44
CA GLY A 32 23.68 -7.96 -17.03
C GLY A 32 23.66 -6.53 -17.56
N VAL A 33 22.70 -5.70 -17.11
CA VAL A 33 22.53 -4.32 -17.55
C VAL A 33 23.26 -3.39 -16.58
N SER A 34 23.97 -2.39 -17.11
CA SER A 34 24.59 -1.39 -16.24
C SER A 34 23.56 -0.37 -15.74
N PRO A 35 23.71 0.18 -14.53
CA PRO A 35 22.86 1.28 -14.04
C PRO A 35 22.86 2.50 -14.98
N ALA A 36 23.99 2.76 -15.66
CA ALA A 36 24.09 3.83 -16.65
C ALA A 36 23.21 3.55 -17.88
N THR A 37 23.15 2.30 -18.34
CA THR A 37 22.25 1.86 -19.42
C THR A 37 20.79 2.02 -18.98
N LEU A 38 20.43 1.58 -17.77
CA LEU A 38 19.07 1.80 -17.23
C LEU A 38 18.68 3.28 -17.24
N ASN A 39 19.58 4.17 -16.79
CA ASN A 39 19.32 5.61 -16.76
C ASN A 39 19.12 6.19 -18.16
N LYS A 40 19.94 5.79 -19.14
CA LYS A 40 19.76 6.20 -20.55
C LYS A 40 18.39 5.79 -21.08
N HIS A 41 17.92 4.60 -20.75
CA HIS A 41 16.58 4.14 -21.14
C HIS A 41 15.47 4.86 -20.37
N PHE A 42 15.64 5.16 -19.08
CA PHE A 42 14.68 5.96 -18.32
C PHE A 42 14.55 7.41 -18.78
N GLN A 43 15.61 7.98 -19.35
CA GLN A 43 15.58 9.30 -19.98
C GLN A 43 14.96 9.25 -21.38
N ALA A 44 15.17 8.15 -22.10
CA ALA A 44 14.63 7.95 -23.44
C ALA A 44 13.16 7.55 -23.47
N ASP A 45 12.71 6.79 -22.47
CA ASP A 45 11.36 6.23 -22.38
C ASP A 45 10.75 6.53 -21.00
N HIS A 46 9.93 7.57 -20.99
CA HIS A 46 9.22 8.01 -19.81
C HIS A 46 8.12 7.04 -19.38
N ALA A 47 7.52 6.29 -20.31
CA ALA A 47 6.48 5.31 -20.00
C ALA A 47 7.09 4.10 -19.27
N PHE A 48 8.22 3.58 -19.76
CA PHE A 48 9.00 2.53 -19.09
C PHE A 48 9.44 2.96 -17.69
N ARG A 49 10.00 4.18 -17.56
CA ARG A 49 10.37 4.76 -16.26
C ARG A 49 9.18 4.86 -15.31
N ALA A 50 8.03 5.35 -15.78
CA ALA A 50 6.82 5.46 -14.97
C ALA A 50 6.32 4.09 -14.51
N ARG A 51 6.36 3.09 -15.38
CA ARG A 51 5.95 1.71 -15.08
C ARG A 51 6.87 1.06 -14.03
N ALA A 52 8.18 1.15 -14.21
CA ALA A 52 9.17 0.66 -13.24
C ALA A 52 9.03 1.36 -11.87
N ARG A 53 8.82 2.69 -11.87
CA ARG A 53 8.60 3.45 -10.63
C ARG A 53 7.28 3.08 -9.94
N ARG A 54 6.20 2.83 -10.69
CA ARG A 54 4.94 2.34 -10.11
C ARG A 54 5.10 0.95 -9.49
N GLY A 55 5.80 0.03 -10.17
CA GLY A 55 6.15 -1.28 -9.62
C GLY A 55 6.95 -1.18 -8.32
N ARG A 56 7.91 -0.26 -8.27
CA ARG A 56 8.68 0.03 -7.04
C ARG A 56 7.88 0.74 -5.95
N ALA A 57 7.02 1.70 -6.32
CA ALA A 57 6.19 2.46 -5.38
C ALA A 57 5.19 1.56 -4.68
N ARG A 58 4.62 0.56 -5.38
CA ARG A 58 3.79 -0.49 -4.75
C ARG A 58 4.49 -1.17 -3.58
N ARG A 59 5.84 -1.25 -3.56
CA ARG A 59 6.63 -1.83 -2.46
C ARG A 59 7.21 -0.80 -1.48
N LEU A 60 7.39 0.47 -1.86
CA LEU A 60 7.61 1.54 -0.86
C LEU A 60 6.44 1.63 0.14
N HIS A 61 5.27 1.13 -0.24
CA HIS A 61 4.10 0.97 0.62
C HIS A 61 3.99 -0.41 1.31
N GLY A 62 5.04 -1.24 1.30
CA GLY A 62 5.01 -2.58 1.89
C GLY A 62 4.15 -3.57 1.09
N PRO A 63 3.94 -4.81 1.57
CA PRO A 63 2.83 -5.62 1.08
C PRO A 63 1.53 -4.81 1.18
N ALA A 64 0.56 -5.09 0.29
CA ALA A 64 -0.75 -4.46 0.37
C ALA A 64 -1.23 -4.53 1.83
N PRO A 65 -1.63 -3.39 2.44
CA PRO A 65 -1.95 -3.39 3.85
C PRO A 65 -3.04 -4.43 4.09
N ASP A 66 -2.79 -5.39 4.97
CA ASP A 66 -3.80 -6.39 5.31
C ASP A 66 -5.04 -5.64 5.81
N THR A 67 -6.14 -5.71 5.05
CA THR A 67 -7.41 -5.04 5.36
C THR A 67 -8.46 -6.02 5.87
N SER A 68 -8.14 -7.31 5.98
CA SER A 68 -9.10 -8.37 6.39
C SER A 68 -9.73 -8.13 7.76
N TRP A 69 -9.06 -7.36 8.63
CA TRP A 69 -9.55 -7.01 9.97
C TRP A 69 -10.42 -5.74 9.99
N HIS A 70 -10.51 -4.98 8.90
CA HIS A 70 -11.26 -3.71 8.84
C HIS A 70 -12.71 -3.85 9.30
N PRO A 71 -13.48 -4.88 8.88
CA PRO A 71 -14.87 -5.03 9.32
C PRO A 71 -15.02 -5.31 10.83
N ARG A 72 -13.96 -5.80 11.49
CA ARG A 72 -13.98 -6.15 12.91
C ARG A 72 -13.70 -4.96 13.83
N LEU A 73 -13.15 -3.86 13.30
CA LEU A 73 -12.77 -2.70 14.10
C LEU A 73 -13.97 -1.82 14.52
N PRO A 74 -14.88 -1.39 13.62
CA PRO A 74 -16.02 -0.55 13.98
C PRO A 74 -16.88 -1.07 15.16
N PRO A 75 -17.32 -2.34 15.20
CA PRO A 75 -18.18 -2.81 16.30
C PRO A 75 -17.45 -2.82 17.65
N LEU A 76 -16.13 -3.01 17.66
CA LEU A 76 -15.35 -2.97 18.91
C LEU A 76 -15.27 -1.54 19.46
N LEU A 77 -15.08 -0.55 18.60
CA LEU A 77 -15.04 0.86 19.01
C LEU A 77 -16.43 1.37 19.40
N ALA A 78 -17.48 0.93 18.70
CA ALA A 78 -18.86 1.21 19.06
C ALA A 78 -19.25 0.66 20.44
N ALA A 79 -18.70 -0.49 20.83
CA ALA A 79 -18.85 -1.06 22.17
C ALA A 79 -18.04 -0.32 23.25
N GLY A 80 -17.51 0.88 22.96
CA GLY A 80 -16.77 1.71 23.90
C GLY A 80 -15.33 1.29 24.15
N LEU A 81 -14.78 0.31 23.42
CA LEU A 81 -13.37 -0.05 23.59
C LEU A 81 -12.47 1.06 23.05
N SER A 82 -11.38 1.31 23.77
CA SER A 82 -10.29 2.14 23.25
C SER A 82 -9.60 1.48 22.05
N ILE A 83 -8.95 2.28 21.21
CA ILE A 83 -8.12 1.78 20.09
C ILE A 83 -7.11 0.73 20.56
N HIS A 84 -6.54 0.88 21.75
CA HIS A 84 -5.59 -0.09 22.31
C HIS A 84 -6.24 -1.45 22.59
N GLN A 85 -7.42 -1.46 23.20
CA GLN A 85 -8.16 -2.69 23.51
C GLN A 85 -8.69 -3.36 22.23
N ALA A 86 -9.24 -2.56 21.30
CA ALA A 86 -9.73 -3.05 20.01
C ALA A 86 -8.60 -3.65 19.18
N ALA A 87 -7.44 -2.98 19.09
CA ALA A 87 -6.25 -3.46 18.40
C ALA A 87 -5.78 -4.82 18.96
N LYS A 88 -5.75 -4.97 20.29
CA LYS A 88 -5.42 -6.24 20.95
C LYS A 88 -6.39 -7.36 20.56
N ARG A 89 -7.70 -7.08 20.50
CA ARG A 89 -8.74 -8.06 20.11
C ARG A 89 -8.65 -8.52 18.66
N ILE A 90 -8.19 -7.66 17.75
CA ILE A 90 -8.00 -8.01 16.33
C ILE A 90 -6.58 -8.48 16.01
N GLY A 91 -5.71 -8.64 17.02
CA GLY A 91 -4.35 -9.11 16.85
C GLY A 91 -3.44 -8.13 16.08
N LYS A 92 -3.71 -6.82 16.16
CA LYS A 92 -2.92 -5.77 15.49
C LYS A 92 -2.30 -4.81 16.49
N SER A 93 -1.28 -4.08 16.07
CA SER A 93 -0.72 -3.01 16.89
C SER A 93 -1.61 -1.76 16.84
N PRO A 94 -1.70 -0.96 17.93
CA PRO A 94 -2.44 0.30 17.92
C PRO A 94 -1.92 1.30 16.87
N ILE A 95 -0.63 1.27 16.58
CA ILE A 95 0.01 2.12 15.55
C ILE A 95 -0.49 1.71 14.16
N THR A 96 -0.56 0.41 13.89
CA THR A 96 -1.13 -0.12 12.64
C THR A 96 -2.56 0.36 12.45
N VAL A 97 -3.40 0.28 13.50
CA VAL A 97 -4.79 0.74 13.45
C VAL A 97 -4.87 2.24 13.14
N ARG A 98 -4.07 3.08 13.82
CA ARG A 98 -4.04 4.53 13.58
C ARG A 98 -3.57 4.86 12.15
N ASN A 99 -2.54 4.19 11.66
CA ASN A 99 -2.05 4.38 10.30
C ASN A 99 -3.11 4.01 9.26
N HIS A 100 -3.84 2.91 9.48
CA HIS A 100 -4.92 2.51 8.58
C HIS A 100 -6.11 3.48 8.65
N LEU A 101 -6.51 3.99 9.81
CA LEU A 101 -7.54 5.03 9.90
C LEU A 101 -7.16 6.33 9.17
N LYS A 102 -5.86 6.61 9.05
CA LYS A 102 -5.34 7.74 8.27
C LYS A 102 -5.35 7.48 6.77
N TRP A 103 -5.01 6.25 6.35
CA TRP A 103 -4.83 5.91 4.94
C TRP A 103 -6.08 5.34 4.25
N PHE A 104 -7.07 4.88 5.01
CA PHE A 104 -8.31 4.28 4.51
C PHE A 104 -9.53 5.09 4.97
N PRO A 105 -10.00 6.05 4.15
CA PRO A 105 -11.18 6.87 4.47
C PRO A 105 -12.43 6.06 4.75
N ASP A 106 -12.66 4.97 4.01
CA ASP A 106 -13.85 4.11 4.18
C ASP A 106 -13.89 3.46 5.57
N LEU A 107 -12.75 2.97 6.05
CA LEU A 107 -12.62 2.43 7.41
C LEU A 107 -12.91 3.51 8.46
N ARG A 108 -12.39 4.73 8.24
CA ARG A 108 -12.62 5.85 9.15
C ARG A 108 -14.09 6.23 9.20
N THR A 109 -14.76 6.30 8.05
CA THR A 109 -16.20 6.56 7.96
C THR A 109 -16.99 5.47 8.69
N ALA A 110 -16.68 4.19 8.44
CA ALA A 110 -17.34 3.08 9.12
C ALA A 110 -17.18 3.12 10.65
N VAL A 111 -15.99 3.48 11.15
CA VAL A 111 -15.75 3.67 12.59
C VAL A 111 -16.56 4.85 13.13
N ASN A 112 -16.57 5.98 12.43
CA ASN A 112 -17.32 7.16 12.86
C ASN A 112 -18.83 6.91 12.90
N SER A 113 -19.37 6.23 11.89
CA SER A 113 -20.78 5.81 11.85
C SER A 113 -21.11 4.89 13.02
N ALA A 114 -20.31 3.84 13.24
CA ALA A 114 -20.58 2.88 14.31
C ALA A 114 -20.49 3.50 15.72
N VAL A 115 -19.55 4.42 15.95
CA VAL A 115 -19.43 5.15 17.22
C VAL A 115 -20.55 6.19 17.39
N GLY A 116 -20.95 6.85 16.30
CA GLY A 116 -22.08 7.78 16.30
C GLY A 116 -23.42 7.10 16.58
N GLU A 117 -23.63 5.89 16.07
CA GLU A 117 -24.83 5.08 16.34
C GLU A 117 -24.82 4.47 17.75
N GLY A 118 -23.65 4.11 18.29
CA GLY A 118 -23.51 3.61 19.67
C GLY A 118 -23.88 4.64 20.75
N ALA A 119 -23.77 5.94 20.46
CA ALA A 119 -24.18 7.03 21.36
C ALA A 119 -25.69 7.33 21.32
N GLY A 120 -26.42 6.78 20.34
CA GLY A 120 -27.85 7.04 20.13
C GLY A 120 -28.80 6.11 20.89
N VAL A 121 -28.30 5.10 21.61
CA VAL A 121 -29.15 4.04 22.20
C VAL A 121 -29.44 4.25 23.69
N GLU A 122 -28.87 5.26 24.36
CA GLU A 122 -29.08 5.50 25.80
C GLU A 122 -30.19 6.54 26.14
N SER A 123 -30.94 7.06 25.16
CA SER A 123 -32.03 8.03 25.43
C SER A 123 -33.45 7.45 25.43
N ALA A 124 -33.63 6.13 25.35
CA ALA A 124 -34.95 5.51 25.31
C ALA A 124 -35.15 4.47 26.43
N SER A 125 -34.93 4.85 27.69
CA SER A 125 -35.36 4.09 28.88
C SER A 125 -35.30 4.94 30.15
N ARG A 126 -36.05 6.05 30.20
CA ARG A 126 -36.54 6.62 31.46
C ARG A 126 -37.96 7.10 31.22
N GLY A 127 -38.91 6.25 31.59
CA GLY A 127 -40.30 6.64 31.83
C GLY A 127 -40.45 7.44 33.10
#